data_AF-A0A3N5C576-F1
#
_entry.id   AF-A0A3N5C576-F1
#
_cell.length_a   1.000
_cell.length_b   1.000
_cell.length_c   1.000
_cell.angle_alpha   90.00
_cell.angle_beta   90.00
_cell.angle_gamma   90.00
#
_symmetry.space_group_name_H-M   'P 1'
#
loop_
_entity.id
_entity.type
_entity.pdbx_description
1 polymer ?
#
loop_
_entity_poly.entity_id
_entity_poly.type
_entity_poly.pdbx_seq_one_letter_code
_entity_poly.pdbx_strand_id
1 'polypeptide(L)'
;MNKNDFRIQVPLWNIALWFILIIWTYGVVYLVDLINGDFEGVFKVENGELTADFNVLPLSSVVIGLVLLIVFLIAYFFKLKRHNDEHPIKMNFITFLKPGEFLEDDELLKQVTENATKRIYIFYSHALPLLIFFMVIFPLDRYLYVVMLFLLLIGHNAMYYLEIRKFLSGNYKLHTSKRVKNNRFSKMFVTVMLVALIVAIVFPINRVNQIDQNQQELLSEYESCLNEGKTATIDFTGETTVRCD
;
A
#
# COMPACT_ATOMS: atom_id res chain seq x y z
N MET A 1 -14.39 31.85 3.17
CA MET A 1 -13.21 31.02 2.78
C MET A 1 -13.35 30.62 1.32
N ASN A 2 -12.38 30.97 0.47
CA ASN A 2 -12.45 30.69 -0.97
C ASN A 2 -12.12 29.21 -1.22
N LYS A 3 -12.91 28.51 -2.06
CA LYS A 3 -12.64 27.11 -2.46
C LYS A 3 -11.27 26.94 -3.14
N ASN A 4 -10.74 28.03 -3.70
CA ASN A 4 -9.45 28.05 -4.35
C ASN A 4 -8.27 28.32 -3.40
N ASP A 5 -8.52 28.47 -2.09
CA ASP A 5 -7.44 28.64 -1.11
C ASP A 5 -6.55 27.38 -1.09
N PHE A 6 -5.24 27.61 -1.13
CA PHE A 6 -4.23 26.56 -1.09
C PHE A 6 -4.38 25.66 0.14
N ARG A 7 -4.76 26.24 1.28
CA ARG A 7 -4.95 25.53 2.57
C ARG A 7 -5.97 24.39 2.49
N ILE A 8 -7.05 24.61 1.74
CA ILE A 8 -8.11 23.61 1.51
C ILE A 8 -7.62 22.50 0.57
N GLN A 9 -6.68 22.83 -0.31
CA GLN A 9 -6.19 21.93 -1.35
C GLN A 9 -5.00 21.08 -0.90
N VAL A 10 -4.35 21.40 0.23
CA VAL A 10 -3.21 20.62 0.77
C VAL A 10 -3.49 19.10 0.80
N PRO A 11 -4.66 18.62 1.27
CA PRO A 11 -4.95 17.19 1.26
C PRO A 11 -4.97 16.57 -0.15
N LEU A 12 -5.37 17.32 -1.18
CA LEU A 12 -5.32 16.86 -2.57
C LEU A 12 -3.89 16.75 -3.08
N TRP A 13 -3.03 17.70 -2.73
CA TRP A 13 -1.59 17.64 -3.03
C TRP A 13 -0.96 16.41 -2.37
N ASN A 14 -1.34 16.11 -1.12
CA ASN A 14 -0.87 14.92 -0.42
C ASN A 14 -1.35 13.63 -1.11
N ILE A 15 -2.61 13.55 -1.55
CA ILE A 15 -3.10 12.40 -2.33
C ILE A 15 -2.26 12.22 -3.60
N ALA A 16 -2.02 13.30 -4.36
CA ALA A 16 -1.21 13.24 -5.57
C ALA A 16 0.22 12.76 -5.27
N LEU A 17 0.84 13.26 -4.18
CA LEU A 17 2.15 12.80 -3.73
C LEU A 17 2.16 11.29 -3.43
N TRP A 18 1.18 10.79 -2.68
CA TRP A 18 1.10 9.36 -2.35
C TRP A 18 0.91 8.49 -3.60
N PHE A 19 0.15 8.95 -4.59
CA PHE A 19 0.03 8.25 -5.88
C PHE A 19 1.36 8.18 -6.65
N ILE A 20 2.11 9.29 -6.68
CA ILE A 20 3.43 9.32 -7.31
C ILE A 20 4.39 8.37 -6.58
N LEU A 21 4.34 8.37 -5.25
CA LEU A 21 5.16 7.48 -4.43
C LEU A 21 4.83 6.00 -4.63
N ILE A 22 3.57 5.63 -4.92
CA ILE A 22 3.23 4.25 -5.32
C ILE A 22 4.02 3.82 -6.58
N ILE A 23 4.03 4.67 -7.61
CA ILE A 23 4.74 4.37 -8.88
C ILE A 23 6.25 4.27 -8.65
N TRP A 24 6.79 5.21 -7.87
CA TRP A 24 8.22 5.24 -7.56
C TRP A 24 8.66 4.05 -6.69
N THR A 25 7.86 3.69 -5.69
CA THR A 25 8.20 2.59 -4.76
C THR A 25 8.17 1.22 -5.43
N TYR A 26 7.41 1.01 -6.50
CA TYR A 26 7.47 -0.24 -7.27
C TYR A 26 8.90 -0.58 -7.69
N GLY A 27 9.59 0.37 -8.32
CA GLY A 27 10.96 0.19 -8.77
C GLY A 27 11.97 0.17 -7.63
N VAL A 28 11.73 0.95 -6.56
CA VAL A 28 12.63 0.96 -5.38
C VAL A 28 12.57 -0.37 -4.63
N VAL A 29 11.38 -0.95 -4.43
CA VAL A 29 11.24 -2.26 -3.79
C VAL A 29 11.98 -3.32 -4.60
N TYR A 30 11.77 -3.34 -5.93
CA TYR A 30 12.51 -4.24 -6.81
C TYR A 30 14.04 -4.08 -6.71
N LEU A 31 14.54 -2.85 -6.72
CA LEU A 31 15.98 -2.59 -6.58
C LEU A 31 16.53 -3.06 -5.22
N VAL A 32 15.78 -2.83 -4.14
CA VAL A 32 16.17 -3.28 -2.80
C VAL A 32 16.20 -4.80 -2.72
N ASP A 33 15.19 -5.48 -3.27
CA ASP A 33 15.13 -6.94 -3.25
C ASP A 33 16.25 -7.55 -4.12
N LEU A 34 16.59 -6.91 -5.24
CA LEU A 34 17.74 -7.30 -6.07
C LEU A 34 19.08 -7.17 -5.33
N ILE A 35 19.27 -6.06 -4.60
CA ILE A 35 20.48 -5.82 -3.79
C ILE A 35 20.57 -6.83 -2.64
N ASN A 36 19.44 -7.16 -2.01
CA ASN A 36 19.40 -8.08 -0.88
C ASN A 36 19.54 -9.55 -1.31
N GLY A 37 19.13 -9.88 -2.53
CA GLY A 37 19.26 -11.22 -3.12
C GLY A 37 20.55 -11.41 -3.91
N ASP A 38 21.61 -10.63 -3.67
CA ASP A 38 22.91 -10.75 -4.36
C ASP A 38 22.81 -10.77 -5.90
N PHE A 39 21.86 -10.03 -6.47
CA PHE A 39 21.55 -9.99 -7.90
C PHE A 39 21.09 -11.34 -8.51
N GLU A 40 20.61 -12.25 -7.66
CA GLU A 40 19.98 -13.51 -8.07
C GLU A 40 18.79 -13.21 -9.00
N GLY A 41 18.87 -13.71 -10.24
CA GLY A 41 17.87 -13.47 -11.28
C GLY A 41 18.24 -12.40 -12.32
N VAL A 42 19.22 -11.53 -12.07
CA VAL A 42 19.74 -10.59 -13.09
C VAL A 42 20.89 -11.22 -13.88
N PHE A 43 21.81 -11.90 -13.21
CA PHE A 43 22.89 -12.61 -13.89
C PHE A 43 22.54 -14.08 -13.98
N LYS A 44 22.26 -14.56 -15.19
CA LYS A 44 22.03 -15.98 -15.47
C LYS A 44 23.18 -16.50 -16.32
N VAL A 45 23.70 -17.67 -15.98
CA VAL A 45 24.69 -18.36 -16.81
C VAL A 45 23.91 -19.35 -17.67
N GLU A 46 23.70 -18.99 -18.93
CA GLU A 46 23.00 -19.83 -19.89
C GLU A 46 24.03 -20.26 -20.95
N ASN A 47 24.24 -21.57 -21.11
CA ASN A 47 25.20 -22.16 -22.06
C ASN A 47 26.66 -21.67 -21.92
N GLY A 48 27.09 -21.28 -20.71
CA GLY A 48 28.44 -20.78 -20.46
C GLY A 48 28.67 -19.31 -20.82
N GLU A 49 27.62 -18.62 -21.29
CA GLU A 49 27.61 -17.17 -21.48
C GLU A 49 26.86 -16.50 -20.33
N LEU A 50 27.39 -15.37 -19.85
CA LEU A 50 26.78 -14.59 -18.79
C LEU A 50 25.76 -13.64 -19.43
N THR A 51 24.46 -13.94 -19.27
CA THR A 51 23.36 -13.11 -19.78
C THR A 51 22.81 -12.25 -18.64
N ALA A 52 22.55 -10.98 -18.93
CA ALA A 52 22.00 -10.02 -17.98
C ALA A 52 20.52 -9.74 -18.31
N ASP A 53 19.61 -10.23 -17.48
CA ASP A 53 18.16 -10.10 -17.64
C ASP A 53 17.64 -8.97 -16.75
N PHE A 54 17.64 -7.75 -17.27
CA PHE A 54 17.12 -6.58 -16.56
C PHE A 54 15.62 -6.43 -16.77
N ASN A 55 14.85 -6.47 -15.69
CA ASN A 55 13.43 -6.17 -15.77
C ASN A 55 13.22 -4.67 -16.02
N VAL A 56 12.88 -4.32 -17.27
CA VAL A 56 12.75 -2.93 -17.74
C VAL A 56 11.63 -2.18 -17.01
N LEU A 57 10.54 -2.87 -16.65
CA LEU A 57 9.37 -2.24 -16.05
C LEU A 57 9.66 -1.58 -14.69
N PRO A 58 10.16 -2.29 -13.65
CA PRO A 58 10.49 -1.66 -12.37
C PRO A 58 11.60 -0.62 -12.49
N LEU A 59 12.62 -0.84 -13.34
CA LEU A 59 13.67 0.15 -13.58
C LEU A 59 13.11 1.45 -14.17
N SER A 60 12.24 1.35 -15.17
CA SER A 60 11.58 2.52 -15.77
C SER A 60 10.69 3.25 -14.77
N SER A 61 10.07 2.52 -13.82
CA SER A 61 9.20 3.12 -12.80
C SER A 61 9.97 4.00 -11.81
N VAL A 62 11.24 3.68 -11.49
CA VAL A 62 12.10 4.55 -10.68
C VAL A 62 12.33 5.88 -11.39
N VAL A 63 12.70 5.83 -12.67
CA VAL A 63 13.00 7.04 -13.47
C VAL A 63 11.74 7.88 -13.64
N ILE A 64 10.62 7.27 -14.03
CA ILE A 64 9.34 7.95 -14.19
C ILE A 64 8.88 8.56 -12.86
N GLY A 65 8.95 7.79 -11.77
CA GLY A 65 8.60 8.24 -10.43
C GLY A 65 9.43 9.42 -9.97
N LEU A 66 10.75 9.41 -10.24
CA LEU A 66 11.66 10.51 -9.92
C LEU A 66 11.29 11.77 -10.69
N VAL A 67 11.05 11.66 -12.01
CA VAL A 67 10.64 12.78 -12.85
C VAL A 67 9.31 13.37 -12.35
N LEU A 68 8.33 12.52 -12.03
CA LEU A 68 7.04 12.96 -11.47
C LEU A 68 7.21 13.66 -10.11
N LEU A 69 8.07 13.15 -9.22
CA LEU A 69 8.38 13.79 -7.95
C LEU A 69 9.00 15.18 -8.14
N ILE A 70 9.96 15.31 -9.05
CA ILE A 70 10.59 16.61 -9.36
C ILE A 70 9.55 17.61 -9.88
N VAL A 71 8.73 17.19 -10.85
CA VAL A 71 7.65 18.03 -11.41
C VAL A 71 6.66 18.42 -10.32
N PHE A 72 6.28 17.49 -9.45
CA PHE A 72 5.39 17.73 -8.32
C PHE A 72 5.98 18.77 -7.35
N LEU A 73 7.24 18.61 -6.94
CA LEU A 73 7.90 19.53 -6.00
C LEU A 73 8.02 20.93 -6.58
N ILE A 74 8.35 21.05 -7.87
CA ILE A 74 8.39 22.35 -8.57
C ILE A 74 7.00 23.00 -8.59
N ALA A 75 5.96 22.26 -8.99
CA ALA A 75 4.59 22.76 -9.03
C ALA A 75 4.08 23.18 -7.65
N TYR A 76 4.36 22.37 -6.63
CA TYR A 76 4.02 22.65 -5.24
C TYR A 76 4.74 23.91 -4.73
N PHE A 77 6.05 24.04 -5.02
CA PHE A 77 6.84 25.21 -4.64
C PHE A 77 6.28 26.50 -5.23
N PHE A 78 5.98 26.53 -6.53
CA PHE A 78 5.40 27.72 -7.16
C PHE A 78 4.05 28.11 -6.55
N LYS A 79 3.20 27.12 -6.26
CA LYS A 79 1.89 27.37 -5.65
C LYS A 79 1.99 27.86 -4.22
N LEU A 80 2.91 27.29 -3.44
CA LEU A 80 3.21 27.73 -2.08
C LEU A 80 3.78 29.15 -2.06
N LYS A 81 4.73 29.46 -2.95
CA LYS A 81 5.32 30.80 -3.08
C LYS A 81 4.23 31.83 -3.38
N ARG A 82 3.38 31.55 -4.37
CA ARG A 82 2.24 32.41 -4.71
C ARG A 82 1.31 32.64 -3.52
N HIS A 83 0.98 31.59 -2.78
CA HIS A 83 0.14 31.72 -1.59
C HIS A 83 0.79 32.61 -0.50
N ASN A 84 2.09 32.43 -0.26
CA ASN A 84 2.87 33.21 0.71
C ASN A 84 3.07 34.67 0.30
N ASP A 85 3.06 34.97 -0.99
CA ASP A 85 3.14 36.34 -1.51
C ASP A 85 1.77 37.05 -1.38
N GLU A 86 0.66 36.31 -1.50
CA GLU A 86 -0.71 36.82 -1.43
C GLU A 86 -1.28 36.91 0.01
N HIS A 87 -0.69 36.19 0.99
CA HIS A 87 -1.21 36.12 2.36
C HIS A 87 -0.15 36.52 3.40
N PRO A 88 -0.53 37.29 4.44
CA PRO A 88 0.42 37.73 5.48
C PRO A 88 0.91 36.58 6.36
N ILE A 89 0.14 35.51 6.49
CA ILE A 89 0.51 34.29 7.23
C ILE A 89 1.23 33.35 6.26
N LYS A 90 2.55 33.23 6.42
CA LYS A 90 3.39 32.42 5.55
C LYS A 90 3.34 30.94 5.95
N MET A 91 3.24 30.08 4.95
CA MET A 91 3.33 28.63 5.10
C MET A 91 4.74 28.12 4.77
N ASN A 92 5.21 27.18 5.57
CA ASN A 92 6.52 26.55 5.36
C ASN A 92 6.48 25.53 4.21
N PHE A 93 7.64 25.26 3.60
CA PHE A 93 7.75 24.25 2.55
C PHE A 93 7.31 22.85 3.01
N ILE A 94 7.52 22.54 4.29
CA ILE A 94 7.17 21.24 4.93
C ILE A 94 5.66 21.11 5.18
N THR A 95 4.83 22.08 4.77
CA THR A 95 3.38 22.06 4.99
C THR A 95 2.67 20.83 4.40
N PHE A 96 3.21 20.20 3.36
CA PHE A 96 2.64 18.95 2.82
C PHE A 96 2.79 17.76 3.79
N LEU A 97 3.82 17.75 4.64
CA LEU A 97 4.02 16.75 5.70
C LEU A 97 3.22 17.08 6.96
N LYS A 98 2.75 18.32 7.11
CA LYS A 98 1.94 18.72 8.25
C LYS A 98 0.50 18.24 8.02
N PRO A 99 -0.13 17.59 9.02
CA PRO A 99 -1.55 17.27 8.91
C PRO A 99 -2.35 18.57 8.74
N GLY A 100 -3.33 18.55 7.83
CA GLY A 100 -4.16 19.72 7.55
C GLY A 100 -4.85 20.30 8.79
N GLU A 101 -5.08 19.43 9.79
CA GLU A 101 -5.64 19.71 11.12
C GLU A 101 -4.84 20.77 11.91
N PHE A 102 -3.58 21.00 11.57
CA PHE A 102 -2.73 21.99 12.24
C PHE A 102 -2.52 23.27 11.42
N LEU A 103 -3.33 23.50 10.38
CA LEU A 103 -3.27 24.69 9.51
C LEU A 103 -4.42 25.68 9.80
N GLU A 104 -5.00 25.60 10.99
CA GLU A 104 -6.27 26.26 11.31
C GLU A 104 -6.07 27.51 12.15
N ASP A 105 -6.64 28.61 11.67
CA ASP A 105 -6.58 29.92 12.31
C ASP A 105 -7.92 30.33 12.96
N ASP A 106 -8.99 29.56 12.74
CA ASP A 106 -10.37 29.89 13.13
C ASP A 106 -11.00 28.80 14.01
N GLU A 107 -11.69 29.20 15.09
CA GLU A 107 -12.35 28.31 16.06
C GLU A 107 -13.41 27.41 15.42
N LEU A 108 -14.10 27.90 14.39
CA LEU A 108 -15.15 27.13 13.73
C LEU A 108 -14.57 26.04 12.80
N LEU A 109 -13.40 26.31 12.22
CA LEU A 109 -12.65 25.32 11.44
C LEU A 109 -12.14 24.21 12.37
N LYS A 110 -11.70 24.56 13.58
CA LYS A 110 -11.27 23.62 14.62
C LYS A 110 -12.32 22.59 15.02
N GLN A 111 -13.58 22.98 15.06
CA GLN A 111 -14.66 22.03 15.36
C GLN A 111 -14.93 21.07 14.18
N VAL A 112 -14.81 21.56 12.96
CA VAL A 112 -14.98 20.75 11.74
C VAL A 112 -13.89 19.70 11.65
N THR A 113 -12.66 20.10 11.93
CA THR A 113 -11.50 19.22 11.83
C THR A 113 -11.43 18.24 12.99
N GLU A 114 -11.80 18.63 14.22
CA GLU A 114 -11.97 17.68 15.31
C GLU A 114 -12.94 16.55 14.94
N ASN A 115 -14.04 16.87 14.26
CA ASN A 115 -14.98 15.86 13.75
C ASN A 115 -14.38 15.01 12.62
N ALA A 116 -13.59 15.61 11.73
CA ALA A 116 -12.88 14.88 10.68
C ALA A 116 -11.85 13.91 11.28
N THR A 117 -11.03 14.37 12.22
CA THR A 117 -10.02 13.58 12.95
C THR A 117 -10.66 12.41 13.69
N LYS A 118 -11.80 12.62 14.36
CA LYS A 118 -12.54 11.52 15.00
C LYS A 118 -12.93 10.41 14.02
N ARG A 119 -13.37 10.77 12.81
CA ARG A 119 -13.70 9.77 11.77
C ARG A 119 -12.46 9.06 11.23
N ILE A 120 -11.39 9.81 11.02
CA ILE A 120 -10.10 9.26 10.58
C ILE A 120 -9.57 8.30 11.63
N TYR A 121 -9.64 8.64 12.91
CA TYR A 121 -9.26 7.76 14.01
C TYR A 121 -10.05 6.45 13.99
N ILE A 122 -11.37 6.52 13.82
CA ILE A 122 -12.22 5.33 13.66
C ILE A 122 -11.76 4.51 12.43
N PHE A 123 -11.48 5.17 11.31
CA PHE A 123 -10.96 4.50 10.11
C PHE A 123 -9.65 3.74 10.40
N TYR A 124 -8.65 4.37 11.01
CA TYR A 124 -7.37 3.71 11.33
C TYR A 124 -7.52 2.59 12.36
N SER A 125 -8.40 2.75 13.34
CA SER A 125 -8.66 1.70 14.35
C SER A 125 -9.15 0.39 13.73
N HIS A 126 -9.79 0.46 12.57
CA HIS A 126 -10.27 -0.68 11.81
C HIS A 126 -9.30 -1.10 10.70
N ALA A 127 -8.73 -0.13 9.99
CA ALA A 127 -7.93 -0.39 8.80
C ALA A 127 -6.55 -0.98 9.13
N LEU A 128 -5.92 -0.58 10.25
CA LEU A 128 -4.61 -1.13 10.66
C LEU A 128 -4.68 -2.61 11.05
N PRO A 129 -5.60 -3.07 11.93
CA PRO A 129 -5.74 -4.49 12.22
C PRO A 129 -6.03 -5.32 10.97
N LEU A 130 -6.85 -4.79 10.06
CA LEU A 130 -7.16 -5.45 8.79
C LEU A 130 -5.91 -5.55 7.91
N LEU A 131 -5.10 -4.49 7.81
CA LEU A 131 -3.85 -4.51 7.06
C LEU A 131 -2.84 -5.51 7.64
N ILE A 132 -2.69 -5.56 8.98
CA ILE A 132 -1.85 -6.56 9.66
C ILE A 132 -2.36 -7.97 9.37
N PHE A 133 -3.69 -8.17 9.44
CA PHE A 133 -4.30 -9.45 9.10
C PHE A 133 -3.95 -9.87 7.66
N PHE A 134 -4.06 -8.95 6.69
CA PHE A 134 -3.69 -9.24 5.30
C PHE A 134 -2.20 -9.58 5.16
N MET A 135 -1.32 -8.89 5.90
CA MET A 135 0.12 -9.17 5.92
C MET A 135 0.50 -10.55 6.46
N VAL A 136 -0.22 -11.04 7.47
CA VAL A 136 0.11 -12.32 8.12
C VAL A 136 -0.43 -13.51 7.32
N ILE A 137 -1.61 -13.35 6.71
CA ILE A 137 -2.36 -14.48 6.14
C ILE A 137 -2.03 -14.72 4.67
N PHE A 138 -1.82 -13.65 3.90
CA PHE A 138 -1.57 -13.77 2.47
C PHE A 138 -0.07 -13.60 2.22
N PRO A 139 0.62 -14.51 1.53
CA PRO A 139 2.02 -14.31 1.13
C PRO A 139 2.08 -13.36 -0.08
N LEU A 140 1.71 -12.09 0.11
CA LEU A 140 1.78 -11.09 -0.95
C LEU A 140 3.22 -10.57 -1.11
N ASP A 141 3.51 -10.09 -2.31
CA ASP A 141 4.72 -9.34 -2.61
C ASP A 141 4.85 -8.14 -1.65
N ARG A 142 6.08 -7.90 -1.17
CA ARG A 142 6.43 -6.76 -0.31
C ARG A 142 5.93 -5.43 -0.87
N TYR A 143 5.96 -5.25 -2.18
CA TYR A 143 5.43 -4.06 -2.84
C TYR A 143 3.95 -3.82 -2.53
N LEU A 144 3.12 -4.88 -2.56
CA LEU A 144 1.67 -4.74 -2.32
C LEU A 144 1.36 -4.23 -0.91
N TYR A 145 2.16 -4.61 0.08
CA TYR A 145 2.02 -4.08 1.44
C TYR A 145 2.33 -2.58 1.52
N VAL A 146 3.38 -2.13 0.83
CA VAL A 146 3.72 -0.71 0.74
C VAL A 146 2.58 0.06 0.05
N VAL A 147 2.01 -0.50 -1.03
CA VAL A 147 0.84 0.08 -1.71
C VAL A 147 -0.36 0.18 -0.77
N MET A 148 -0.67 -0.87 0.00
CA MET A 148 -1.77 -0.83 0.97
C MET A 148 -1.59 0.29 2.00
N LEU A 149 -0.37 0.50 2.50
CA LEU A 149 -0.06 1.61 3.40
C LEU A 149 -0.30 2.97 2.73
N PHE A 150 0.13 3.16 1.48
CA PHE A 150 -0.15 4.40 0.75
C PHE A 150 -1.65 4.59 0.49
N LEU A 151 -2.40 3.54 0.20
CA LEU A 151 -3.85 3.61 0.06
C LEU A 151 -4.54 4.03 1.36
N LEU A 152 -4.03 3.62 2.53
CA LEU A 152 -4.52 4.14 3.81
C LEU A 152 -4.26 5.64 3.95
N LEU A 153 -3.07 6.12 3.57
CA LEU A 153 -2.74 7.55 3.60
C LEU A 153 -3.56 8.36 2.61
N ILE A 154 -3.85 7.82 1.42
CA ILE A 154 -4.78 8.42 0.45
C ILE A 154 -6.19 8.48 1.04
N GLY A 155 -6.66 7.38 1.65
CA GLY A 155 -7.96 7.31 2.32
C GLY A 155 -8.10 8.34 3.44
N HIS A 156 -7.08 8.50 4.27
CA HIS A 156 -7.00 9.56 5.28
C HIS A 156 -7.22 10.94 4.66
N ASN A 157 -6.39 11.31 3.69
CA ASN A 157 -6.42 12.64 3.07
C ASN A 157 -7.75 12.88 2.32
N ALA A 158 -8.31 11.84 1.71
CA ALA A 158 -9.59 11.90 1.03
C ALA A 158 -10.75 12.12 2.01
N MET A 159 -10.80 11.39 3.13
CA MET A 159 -11.83 11.58 4.16
C MET A 159 -11.78 13.00 4.74
N TYR A 160 -10.58 13.48 5.04
CA TYR A 160 -10.37 14.85 5.53
C TYR A 160 -10.86 15.89 4.51
N TYR A 161 -10.43 15.77 3.24
CA TYR A 161 -10.85 16.68 2.17
C TYR A 161 -12.37 16.70 1.96
N LEU A 162 -13.02 15.53 1.99
CA LEU A 162 -14.47 15.43 1.83
C LEU A 162 -15.21 16.15 2.96
N GLU A 163 -14.70 16.10 4.19
CA GLU A 163 -15.32 16.77 5.32
C GLU A 163 -15.18 18.30 5.24
N ILE A 164 -14.00 18.80 4.89
CA ILE A 164 -13.79 20.24 4.61
C ILE A 164 -14.66 20.72 3.45
N ARG A 165 -14.76 19.93 2.37
CA ARG A 165 -15.57 20.33 1.22
C ARG A 165 -17.06 20.40 1.56
N LYS A 166 -17.56 19.51 2.41
CA LYS A 166 -18.93 19.60 2.94
C LYS A 166 -19.13 20.87 3.74
N PHE A 167 -18.18 21.20 4.61
CA PHE A 167 -18.15 22.46 5.36
C PHE A 167 -18.25 23.68 4.45
N LEU A 168 -17.40 23.76 3.43
CA LEU A 168 -17.40 24.86 2.45
C LEU A 168 -18.66 24.92 1.56
N SER A 169 -19.40 23.83 1.44
CA SER A 169 -20.64 23.79 0.66
C SER A 169 -21.85 24.33 1.42
N GLY A 170 -21.70 24.71 2.70
CA GLY A 170 -22.79 25.21 3.54
C GLY A 170 -23.75 24.13 4.07
N ASN A 171 -23.63 22.89 3.59
CA ASN A 171 -24.46 21.75 4.01
C ASN A 171 -23.92 21.02 5.26
N TYR A 172 -23.11 21.70 6.08
CA TYR A 172 -22.46 21.07 7.21
C TYR A 172 -23.32 21.17 8.46
N LYS A 173 -23.81 20.02 8.91
CA LYS A 173 -24.49 19.90 10.19
C LYS A 173 -23.41 19.68 11.25
N LEU A 174 -23.16 20.69 12.09
CA LEU A 174 -22.36 20.49 13.29
C LEU A 174 -23.02 19.41 14.13
N HIS A 175 -22.35 18.28 14.26
CA HIS A 175 -22.80 17.22 15.14
C HIS A 175 -22.46 17.62 16.58
N THR A 176 -23.33 18.41 17.21
CA THR A 176 -23.33 18.56 18.67
C THR A 176 -23.67 17.19 19.27
N SER A 177 -22.66 16.54 19.85
CA SER A 177 -22.71 15.33 20.68
C SER A 177 -24.11 14.72 20.89
N LYS A 178 -24.60 14.00 19.89
CA LYS A 178 -25.69 13.02 20.05
C LYS A 178 -25.21 11.76 19.35
N ARG A 179 -25.04 10.70 20.15
CA ARG A 179 -24.64 9.33 19.81
C ARG A 179 -24.73 9.06 18.31
N VAL A 180 -23.58 9.09 17.63
CA VAL A 180 -23.48 8.55 16.27
C VAL A 180 -23.82 7.08 16.39
N LYS A 181 -24.99 6.70 15.88
CA LYS A 181 -25.43 5.30 15.78
C LYS A 181 -24.55 4.64 14.71
N ASN A 182 -23.34 4.24 15.10
CA ASN A 182 -22.28 3.67 14.27
C ASN A 182 -22.59 2.24 13.79
N ASN A 183 -23.84 1.96 13.43
CA ASN A 183 -24.31 0.58 13.27
C ASN A 183 -24.05 0.02 11.87
N ARG A 184 -23.76 0.85 10.85
CA ARG A 184 -23.54 0.37 9.48
C ARG A 184 -22.06 0.09 9.20
N PHE A 185 -21.16 0.99 9.62
CA PHE A 185 -19.71 0.81 9.44
C PHE A 185 -19.16 -0.30 10.36
N SER A 186 -19.60 -0.34 11.62
CA SER A 186 -19.28 -1.44 12.53
C SER A 186 -19.77 -2.80 12.00
N LYS A 187 -20.98 -2.89 11.44
CA LYS A 187 -21.47 -4.15 10.87
C LYS A 187 -20.66 -4.59 9.65
N MET A 188 -20.37 -3.67 8.72
CA MET A 188 -19.53 -3.97 7.55
C MET A 188 -18.14 -4.43 7.99
N PHE A 189 -17.54 -3.77 8.99
CA PHE A 189 -16.24 -4.17 9.54
C PHE A 189 -16.27 -5.54 10.20
N VAL A 190 -17.30 -5.83 11.01
CA VAL A 190 -17.49 -7.15 11.64
C VAL A 190 -17.66 -8.23 10.58
N THR A 191 -18.42 -7.97 9.51
CA THR A 191 -18.56 -8.91 8.39
C THR A 191 -17.24 -9.13 7.68
N VAL A 192 -16.47 -8.08 7.38
CA VAL A 192 -15.15 -8.21 6.75
C VAL A 192 -14.19 -8.97 7.66
N MET A 193 -14.18 -8.72 8.96
CA MET A 193 -13.36 -9.47 9.92
C MET A 193 -13.77 -10.94 10.03
N LEU A 194 -15.06 -11.26 9.98
CA LEU A 194 -15.54 -12.65 9.95
C LEU A 194 -15.11 -13.37 8.67
N VAL A 195 -15.27 -12.73 7.52
CA VAL A 195 -14.82 -13.29 6.23
C VAL A 195 -13.31 -13.47 6.22
N ALA A 196 -12.56 -12.46 6.69
CA ALA A 196 -11.13 -12.53 6.87
C ALA A 196 -10.75 -13.75 7.73
N LEU A 197 -11.35 -13.91 8.91
CA LEU A 197 -11.05 -15.01 9.82
C LEU A 197 -11.35 -16.40 9.20
N ILE A 198 -12.41 -16.52 8.39
CA ILE A 198 -12.69 -17.73 7.63
C ILE A 198 -11.59 -17.98 6.59
N VAL A 199 -11.17 -16.95 5.83
CA VAL A 199 -10.10 -17.08 4.84
C VAL A 199 -8.77 -17.45 5.49
N ALA A 200 -8.45 -16.89 6.66
CA ALA A 200 -7.26 -17.24 7.45
C ALA A 200 -7.19 -18.71 7.85
N ILE A 201 -8.35 -19.37 8.02
CA ILE A 201 -8.40 -20.79 8.37
C ILE A 201 -8.38 -21.64 7.09
N VAL A 202 -9.15 -21.27 6.07
CA VAL A 202 -9.30 -22.06 4.83
C VAL A 202 -8.02 -22.06 3.99
N PHE A 203 -7.33 -20.91 3.88
CA PHE A 203 -6.14 -20.77 3.06
C PHE A 203 -4.97 -21.71 3.48
N PRO A 204 -4.55 -21.76 4.76
CA PRO A 204 -3.49 -22.68 5.17
C PRO A 204 -3.90 -24.14 5.04
N ILE A 205 -5.17 -24.50 5.30
CA ILE A 205 -5.66 -25.86 5.08
C ILE A 205 -5.51 -26.26 3.61
N ASN A 206 -5.88 -25.37 2.69
CA ASN A 206 -5.74 -25.65 1.26
C ASN A 206 -4.26 -25.78 0.84
N ARG A 207 -3.36 -24.99 1.43
CA ARG A 207 -1.91 -25.10 1.18
C ARG A 207 -1.32 -26.39 1.74
N VAL A 208 -1.73 -26.80 2.94
CA VAL A 208 -1.32 -28.08 3.52
C VAL A 208 -1.79 -29.24 2.66
N ASN A 209 -3.03 -29.22 2.18
CA ASN A 209 -3.56 -30.25 1.29
C ASN A 209 -2.79 -30.31 -0.05
N GLN A 210 -2.41 -29.16 -0.62
CA GLN A 210 -1.57 -29.14 -1.84
C GLN A 210 -0.19 -29.73 -1.59
N ILE A 211 0.43 -29.44 -0.45
CA ILE A 211 1.74 -30.01 -0.10
C ILE A 211 1.63 -31.53 0.06
N ASP A 212 0.59 -32.02 0.73
CA ASP A 212 0.37 -33.46 0.93
C ASP A 212 0.15 -34.19 -0.42
N GLN A 213 -0.63 -33.60 -1.32
CA GLN A 213 -0.83 -34.15 -2.68
C GLN A 213 0.47 -34.21 -3.47
N ASN A 214 1.24 -33.12 -3.51
CA ASN A 214 2.52 -33.09 -4.22
C ASN A 214 3.52 -34.09 -3.62
N GLN A 215 3.52 -34.28 -2.30
CA GLN A 215 4.37 -35.29 -1.65
C GLN A 215 3.96 -36.72 -2.00
N GLN A 216 2.66 -37.00 -2.08
CA GLN A 216 2.16 -38.32 -2.49
C GLN A 216 2.54 -38.63 -3.95
N GLU A 217 2.41 -37.65 -4.85
CA GLU A 217 2.83 -37.80 -6.25
C GLU A 217 4.34 -38.07 -6.35
N LEU A 218 5.16 -37.28 -5.67
CA LEU A 218 6.62 -37.47 -5.60
C LEU A 218 7.01 -38.85 -5.05
N LEU A 219 6.37 -39.30 -3.97
CA LEU A 219 6.62 -40.62 -3.39
C LEU A 219 6.23 -41.75 -4.36
N SER A 220 5.11 -41.61 -5.07
CA SER A 220 4.67 -42.61 -6.05
C SER A 220 5.63 -42.72 -7.24
N GLU A 221 6.18 -41.60 -7.71
CA GLU A 221 7.17 -41.56 -8.78
C GLU A 221 8.51 -42.17 -8.32
N TYR A 222 8.90 -41.88 -7.07
CA TYR A 222 10.08 -42.47 -6.44
C TYR A 222 9.96 -43.99 -6.27
N GLU A 223 8.80 -44.50 -5.82
CA GLU A 223 8.53 -45.93 -5.71
C GLU A 223 8.51 -46.62 -7.09
N SER A 224 7.90 -46.01 -8.11
CA SER A 224 7.91 -46.54 -9.48
C SER A 224 9.34 -46.70 -10.01
N CYS A 225 10.19 -45.69 -9.75
CA CYS A 225 11.59 -45.68 -10.15
C CYS A 225 12.39 -46.83 -9.51
N LEU A 226 12.20 -47.05 -8.21
CA LEU A 226 12.83 -48.16 -7.48
C LEU A 226 12.34 -49.53 -7.94
N ASN A 227 11.05 -49.66 -8.26
CA ASN A 227 10.47 -50.90 -8.77
C ASN A 227 11.00 -51.29 -10.16
N GLU A 228 11.43 -50.31 -10.97
CA GLU A 228 12.13 -50.53 -12.24
C GLU A 228 13.61 -50.94 -12.06
N GLY A 229 14.11 -51.00 -10.82
CA GLY A 229 15.50 -51.34 -10.50
C GLY A 229 16.49 -50.21 -10.77
N LYS A 230 16.00 -48.98 -10.96
CA LYS A 230 16.81 -47.77 -11.15
C LYS A 230 17.11 -47.12 -9.81
N THR A 231 18.14 -46.28 -9.78
CA THR A 231 18.46 -45.42 -8.65
C THR A 231 17.64 -44.13 -8.76
N ALA A 232 16.83 -43.86 -7.73
CA ALA A 232 16.06 -42.63 -7.63
C ALA A 232 16.84 -41.58 -6.84
N THR A 233 17.02 -40.40 -7.40
CA THR A 233 17.60 -39.24 -6.72
C THR A 233 16.62 -38.06 -6.78
N ILE A 234 16.53 -37.31 -5.68
CA ILE A 234 15.67 -36.13 -5.59
C ILE A 234 16.54 -34.94 -5.91
N ASP A 235 16.25 -34.25 -7.02
CA ASP A 235 16.93 -33.03 -7.39
C ASP A 235 16.18 -31.81 -6.83
N PHE A 236 16.92 -30.86 -6.27
CA PHE A 236 16.37 -29.65 -5.64
C PHE A 236 16.65 -28.38 -6.47
N THR A 237 17.20 -28.51 -7.67
CA THR A 237 17.42 -27.35 -8.56
C THR A 237 16.12 -26.89 -9.22
N GLY A 238 15.38 -26.00 -8.53
CA GLY A 238 14.25 -25.24 -9.09
C GLY A 238 12.87 -25.84 -8.79
N GLU A 239 12.60 -27.05 -9.27
CA GLU A 239 11.39 -27.83 -8.93
C GLU A 239 11.81 -29.20 -8.39
N THR A 240 11.22 -29.61 -7.26
CA THR A 240 11.44 -30.96 -6.71
C THR A 240 10.91 -31.98 -7.70
N THR A 241 11.82 -32.68 -8.39
CA THR A 241 11.50 -33.72 -9.37
C THR A 241 12.32 -34.97 -9.04
N VAL A 242 11.75 -36.14 -9.32
CA VAL A 242 12.44 -37.42 -9.12
C VAL A 242 13.21 -37.76 -10.39
N ARG A 243 14.53 -37.94 -10.27
CA ARG A 243 15.39 -38.38 -11.37
C ARG A 243 15.72 -39.86 -11.21
N CYS A 244 15.47 -40.62 -12.28
CA CYS A 244 15.69 -42.05 -12.35
C CYS A 244 16.92 -42.37 -13.21
N ASP A 245 18.01 -42.80 -12.58
CA ASP A 245 19.27 -43.19 -13.24
C ASP A 245 19.51 -44.72 -13.13
#